data_AF-A0A0E0FN11-F1
#
_entry.id   AF-A0A0E0FN11-F1
#
_cell.length_a   1.000
_cell.length_b   1.000
_cell.length_c   1.000
_cell.angle_alpha   90.00
_cell.angle_beta   90.00
_cell.angle_gamma   90.00
#
_symmetry.space_group_name_H-M   'P 1'
#
loop_
_entity.id
_entity.type
_entity.pdbx_description
1 polymer ?
#
loop_
_entity_poly.entity_id
_entity_poly.type
_entity_poly.pdbx_seq_one_letter_code
_entity_poly.pdbx_strand_id
1 'polypeptide(L)'
;MQLAPEIVYPLYLAAASDSQESVTKRGEELLKRKASAVNLEDSNLMKKLFTLFNGTASPENIAAELKVAPAHSSLRVRLMGVFCRSIAAANAFPYTLQCIFGCIYGNGTTSRLKQLGMEFTVWVFKHAANDQLKLIGPVILSGILRSLDGSSTTEADSSSRDIKIFAYQAIGLLATRMPNLF
;
A
#
# COMPACT_ATOMS: atom_id res chain seq x y z
N MET A 1 28.06 -5.62 -15.74
CA MET A 1 27.19 -6.68 -15.19
C MET A 1 25.77 -6.16 -15.16
N GLN A 2 24.79 -6.85 -15.77
CA GLN A 2 23.39 -6.45 -15.75
C GLN A 2 22.70 -7.18 -14.59
N LEU A 3 22.24 -6.43 -13.58
CA LEU A 3 21.52 -6.99 -12.43
C LEU A 3 20.08 -7.34 -12.82
N ALA A 4 19.51 -8.33 -12.13
CA ALA A 4 18.11 -8.72 -12.32
C ALA A 4 17.15 -7.55 -11.98
N PRO A 5 16.05 -7.36 -12.75
CA PRO A 5 15.07 -6.29 -12.51
C PRO A 5 14.56 -6.24 -11.07
N GLU A 6 14.30 -7.39 -10.44
CA GLU A 6 13.76 -7.52 -9.09
C GLU A 6 14.72 -7.00 -8.01
N ILE A 7 16.03 -7.01 -8.29
CA ILE A 7 17.07 -6.50 -7.39
C ILE A 7 17.12 -4.97 -7.46
N VAL A 8 17.04 -4.41 -8.67
CA VAL A 8 17.23 -2.98 -8.90
C VAL A 8 15.95 -2.16 -8.80
N TYR A 9 14.78 -2.79 -8.95
CA TYR A 9 13.48 -2.11 -8.93
C TYR A 9 13.23 -1.30 -7.63
N PRO A 10 13.47 -1.85 -6.41
CA PRO A 10 13.30 -1.07 -5.18
C PRO A 10 14.24 0.14 -5.11
N LEU A 11 15.48 0.00 -5.62
CA LEU A 11 16.48 1.07 -5.63
C LEU A 11 16.06 2.21 -6.57
N TYR A 12 15.57 1.86 -7.77
CA TYR A 12 15.13 2.87 -8.73
C TYR A 12 13.81 3.53 -8.31
N LEU A 13 12.92 2.81 -7.61
CA LEU A 13 11.75 3.43 -6.96
C LEU A 13 12.16 4.46 -5.91
N ALA A 14 13.12 4.10 -5.04
CA ALA A 14 13.65 5.03 -4.04
C ALA A 14 14.27 6.27 -4.69
N ALA A 15 15.15 6.07 -5.68
CA ALA A 15 15.78 7.17 -6.42
C ALA A 15 14.75 8.06 -7.14
N ALA A 16 13.69 7.47 -7.70
CA ALA A 16 12.66 8.23 -8.36
C ALA A 16 11.83 9.08 -7.36
N SER A 17 11.83 8.74 -6.07
CA SER A 17 11.11 9.44 -5.00
C SER A 17 11.97 10.42 -4.21
N ASP A 18 13.17 10.74 -4.71
CA ASP A 18 14.14 11.65 -4.09
C ASP A 18 13.69 13.12 -4.20
N SER A 19 14.18 13.96 -3.30
CA SER A 19 13.93 15.41 -3.33
C SER A 19 14.68 16.13 -4.45
N GLN A 20 15.79 15.57 -4.93
CA GLN A 20 16.61 16.15 -5.98
C GLN A 20 16.10 15.74 -7.36
N GLU A 21 15.79 16.73 -8.19
CA GLU A 21 15.20 16.51 -9.51
C GLU A 21 16.09 15.66 -10.43
N SER A 22 17.42 15.84 -10.36
CA SER A 22 18.38 15.05 -11.16
C SER A 22 18.35 13.57 -10.80
N VAL A 23 18.22 13.25 -9.51
CA VAL A 23 18.12 11.88 -9.00
C VAL A 23 16.77 11.28 -9.41
N THR A 24 15.69 12.04 -9.23
CA THR A 24 14.33 11.63 -9.61
C THR A 24 14.24 11.30 -11.10
N LYS A 25 14.69 12.20 -11.98
CA LYS A 25 14.73 11.98 -13.43
C LYS A 25 15.51 10.72 -13.80
N ARG A 26 16.68 10.52 -13.16
CA ARG A 26 17.51 9.35 -13.42
C ARG A 26 16.85 8.05 -12.93
N GLY A 27 16.23 8.07 -11.75
CA GLY A 27 15.48 6.94 -11.21
C GLY A 27 14.33 6.52 -12.12
N GLU A 28 13.57 7.48 -12.64
CA GLU A 28 12.47 7.22 -13.59
C GLU A 28 12.95 6.64 -14.91
N GLU A 29 14.05 7.17 -15.44
CA GLU A 29 14.67 6.64 -16.66
C GLU A 29 15.10 5.19 -16.47
N LEU A 30 15.74 4.87 -15.34
CA LEU A 30 16.22 3.53 -15.02
C LEU A 30 15.07 2.55 -14.74
N LEU A 31 13.98 2.98 -14.08
CA LEU A 31 12.77 2.17 -13.94
C LEU A 31 12.25 1.73 -15.31
N LYS A 32 12.13 2.67 -16.26
CA LYS A 32 11.61 2.38 -17.61
C LYS A 32 12.56 1.54 -18.46
N ARG A 33 13.87 1.77 -18.37
CA ARG A 33 14.87 1.12 -19.23
C ARG A 33 15.38 -0.21 -18.70
N LYS A 34 15.47 -0.36 -17.37
CA LYS A 34 16.17 -1.48 -16.72
C LYS A 34 15.27 -2.34 -15.85
N ALA A 35 14.09 -1.85 -15.48
CA ALA A 35 13.18 -2.58 -14.61
C ALA A 35 11.72 -2.61 -15.11
N SER A 36 11.51 -2.38 -16.41
CA SER A 36 10.18 -2.42 -17.04
C SER A 36 9.56 -3.82 -17.07
N ALA A 37 10.39 -4.86 -17.17
CA ALA A 37 9.97 -6.26 -17.19
C ALA A 37 9.93 -6.90 -15.80
N VAL A 38 9.93 -6.10 -14.73
CA VAL A 38 9.90 -6.63 -13.36
C VAL A 38 8.63 -7.45 -13.12
N ASN A 39 8.77 -8.62 -12.50
CA ASN A 39 7.62 -9.41 -12.11
C ASN A 39 7.02 -8.90 -10.79
N LEU A 40 5.92 -8.15 -10.86
CA LEU A 40 5.21 -7.66 -9.66
C LEU A 40 4.43 -8.74 -8.91
N GLU A 41 4.39 -9.96 -9.44
CA GLU A 41 3.80 -11.13 -8.77
C GLU A 41 4.84 -11.96 -8.03
N ASP A 42 6.12 -11.58 -8.09
CA ASP A 42 7.17 -12.19 -7.28
C ASP A 42 6.98 -11.84 -5.79
N SER A 43 6.77 -12.87 -4.97
CA SER A 43 6.50 -12.71 -3.54
C SER A 43 7.70 -12.17 -2.75
N ASN A 44 8.93 -12.45 -3.18
CA ASN A 44 10.13 -11.95 -2.51
C ASN A 44 10.33 -10.46 -2.78
N LEU A 45 10.11 -10.02 -4.02
CA LEU A 45 10.09 -8.60 -4.37
C LEU A 45 9.00 -7.90 -3.58
N MET A 46 7.79 -8.46 -3.55
CA MET A 46 6.67 -7.79 -2.90
C MET A 46 6.88 -7.66 -1.39
N LYS A 47 7.45 -8.68 -0.75
CA LYS A 47 7.90 -8.59 0.65
C LYS A 47 8.88 -7.44 0.86
N LYS A 48 9.91 -7.28 0.00
CA LYS A 48 10.87 -6.16 0.09
C LYS A 48 10.19 -4.80 -0.06
N LEU A 49 9.25 -4.67 -1.00
CA LEU A 49 8.51 -3.42 -1.22
C LEU A 49 7.60 -3.07 -0.03
N PHE A 50 6.96 -4.06 0.58
CA PHE A 50 6.22 -3.85 1.82
C PHE A 50 7.12 -3.51 3.00
N THR A 51 8.31 -4.11 3.12
CA THR A 51 9.28 -3.70 4.16
C THR A 51 9.69 -2.25 3.98
N LEU A 52 9.91 -1.77 2.75
CA LEU A 52 10.16 -0.35 2.49
C LEU A 52 8.95 0.51 2.89
N PHE A 53 7.73 0.06 2.62
CA PHE A 53 6.52 0.81 2.92
C PHE A 53 6.19 0.88 4.42
N ASN A 54 6.17 -0.27 5.08
CA ASN A 54 5.73 -0.45 6.47
C ASN A 54 6.87 -0.27 7.48
N GLY A 55 8.12 -0.35 7.04
CA GLY A 55 9.26 -0.56 7.95
C GLY A 55 9.26 -1.97 8.54
N THR A 56 10.06 -2.16 9.59
CA THR A 56 10.08 -3.39 10.38
C THR A 56 8.83 -3.46 11.24
N ALA A 57 8.04 -4.54 11.09
CA ALA A 57 6.81 -4.70 11.85
C ALA A 57 7.10 -4.94 13.34
N SER A 58 6.31 -4.32 14.24
CA SER A 58 6.44 -4.45 15.70
C SER A 58 6.54 -5.88 16.27
N PRO A 59 5.87 -6.93 15.74
CA PRO A 59 5.99 -8.29 16.29
C PRO A 59 7.27 -9.01 15.87
N GLU A 60 8.09 -8.47 14.97
CA GLU A 60 9.38 -9.09 14.64
C GLU A 60 10.35 -8.86 15.81
N ASN A 61 10.79 -9.97 16.43
CA ASN A 61 11.68 -9.99 17.59
C ASN A 61 13.14 -9.68 17.16
N ILE A 62 13.28 -8.53 16.51
CA ILE A 62 14.51 -8.01 15.91
C ILE A 62 15.07 -6.98 16.89
N ALA A 63 16.39 -7.04 17.05
CA ALA A 63 17.11 -6.11 17.91
C ALA A 63 16.81 -4.65 17.49
N ALA A 64 16.70 -3.75 18.45
CA ALA A 64 16.18 -2.40 18.22
C ALA A 64 16.98 -1.63 17.16
N GLU A 65 18.29 -1.87 17.10
CA GLU A 65 19.26 -1.32 16.15
C GLU A 65 19.05 -1.79 14.70
N LEU A 66 18.33 -2.91 14.49
CA LEU A 66 18.01 -3.44 13.18
C LEU A 66 16.59 -3.06 12.73
N LYS A 67 15.82 -2.34 13.56
CA LYS A 67 14.49 -1.87 13.18
C LYS A 67 14.60 -0.70 12.21
N VAL A 68 13.91 -0.83 11.08
CA VAL A 68 13.87 0.19 10.04
C VAL A 68 12.54 0.92 10.10
N ALA A 69 12.59 2.25 10.12
CA ALA A 69 11.39 3.07 10.04
C ALA A 69 10.73 2.96 8.65
N PRO A 70 9.40 3.16 8.54
CA PRO A 70 8.73 3.28 7.26
C PRO A 70 9.41 4.32 6.36
N ALA A 71 9.40 4.09 5.05
CA ALA A 71 9.91 5.07 4.10
C ALA A 71 9.17 6.41 4.17
N HIS A 72 9.85 7.46 3.68
CA HIS A 72 9.26 8.79 3.52
C HIS A 72 8.00 8.76 2.64
N SER A 73 7.10 9.74 2.84
CA SER A 73 5.80 9.81 2.19
C SER A 73 5.89 9.77 0.65
N SER A 74 6.91 10.39 0.06
CA SER A 74 7.16 10.40 -1.39
C SER A 74 7.40 9.00 -1.97
N LEU A 75 8.11 8.14 -1.26
CA LEU A 75 8.33 6.75 -1.67
C LEU A 75 7.08 5.90 -1.41
N ARG A 76 6.42 6.10 -0.27
CA ARG A 76 5.16 5.41 0.05
C ARG A 76 4.07 5.66 -1.00
N VAL A 77 3.89 6.91 -1.44
CA VAL A 77 2.93 7.25 -2.51
C VAL A 77 3.22 6.48 -3.80
N ARG A 78 4.49 6.33 -4.17
CA ARG A 78 4.88 5.60 -5.38
C ARG A 78 4.67 4.10 -5.25
N LEU A 79 4.98 3.54 -4.09
CA LEU A 79 4.75 2.13 -3.75
C LEU A 79 3.26 1.77 -3.79
N MET A 80 2.36 2.64 -3.33
CA MET A 80 0.92 2.42 -3.44
C MET A 80 0.49 2.19 -4.90
N GLY A 81 1.03 2.97 -5.83
CA GLY A 81 0.75 2.78 -7.25
C GLY A 81 1.23 1.43 -7.80
N VAL A 82 2.27 0.83 -7.20
CA VAL A 82 2.74 -0.52 -7.52
C VAL A 82 1.79 -1.57 -6.93
N PHE A 83 1.40 -1.41 -5.66
CA PHE A 83 0.53 -2.35 -4.97
C PHE A 83 -0.86 -2.47 -5.61
N CYS A 84 -1.43 -1.35 -6.09
CA CYS A 84 -2.70 -1.33 -6.83
C CYS A 84 -2.65 -1.98 -8.23
N ARG A 85 -1.55 -2.64 -8.59
CA ARG A 85 -1.42 -3.41 -9.84
C ARG A 85 -0.87 -4.82 -9.64
N SER A 86 -0.73 -5.27 -8.38
CA SER A 86 -0.14 -6.56 -8.04
C SER A 86 -1.15 -7.43 -7.31
N ILE A 87 -1.38 -8.65 -7.81
CA ILE A 87 -2.23 -9.64 -7.13
C ILE A 87 -1.48 -10.22 -5.92
N ALA A 88 -0.17 -10.42 -6.04
CA ALA A 88 0.70 -10.80 -4.93
C ALA A 88 0.61 -9.79 -3.78
N ALA A 89 0.55 -8.48 -4.07
CA ALA A 89 0.36 -7.46 -3.04
C ALA A 89 -0.99 -7.58 -2.32
N ALA A 90 -2.05 -7.96 -3.03
CA ALA A 90 -3.37 -8.20 -2.43
C ALA A 90 -3.39 -9.43 -1.51
N ASN A 91 -2.44 -10.35 -1.67
CA ASN A 91 -2.37 -11.62 -0.94
C ASN A 91 -1.16 -11.72 0.02
N ALA A 92 -0.39 -10.64 0.20
CA ALA A 92 0.81 -10.61 1.02
C ALA A 92 0.52 -10.35 2.51
N PHE A 93 -0.29 -11.20 3.15
CA PHE A 93 -0.55 -11.10 4.58
C PHE A 93 0.71 -11.46 5.41
N PRO A 94 1.02 -10.73 6.51
CA PRO A 94 0.26 -9.64 7.15
C PRO A 94 0.56 -8.23 6.61
N TYR A 95 1.46 -8.09 5.64
CA TYR A 95 1.94 -6.81 5.15
C TYR A 95 0.86 -5.95 4.49
N THR A 96 -0.07 -6.57 3.77
CA THR A 96 -1.22 -5.89 3.15
C THR A 96 -2.08 -5.17 4.20
N LEU A 97 -2.36 -5.84 5.32
CA LEU A 97 -3.19 -5.29 6.40
C LEU A 97 -2.49 -4.11 7.09
N GLN A 98 -1.19 -4.26 7.37
CA GLN A 98 -0.36 -3.19 7.93
C GLN A 98 -0.28 -1.97 7.00
N CYS A 99 -0.18 -2.20 5.69
CA CYS A 99 -0.15 -1.14 4.70
C CYS A 99 -1.45 -0.33 4.71
N ILE A 100 -2.61 -1.00 4.70
CA ILE A 100 -3.93 -0.36 4.72
C ILE A 100 -4.09 0.49 5.99
N PHE A 101 -3.88 -0.09 7.17
CA PHE A 101 -4.03 0.64 8.43
C PHE A 101 -2.96 1.72 8.62
N GLY A 102 -1.75 1.50 8.12
CA GLY A 102 -0.68 2.49 8.08
C GLY A 102 -0.98 3.68 7.18
N CYS A 103 -1.85 3.52 6.17
CA CYS A 103 -2.38 4.65 5.39
C CYS A 103 -3.50 5.38 6.12
N ILE A 104 -4.43 4.65 6.75
CA ILE A 104 -5.63 5.25 7.35
C ILE A 104 -5.31 5.93 8.69
N TYR A 105 -4.57 5.26 9.56
CA TYR A 105 -4.32 5.67 10.95
C TYR A 105 -2.84 5.84 11.31
N GLY A 106 -1.92 5.52 10.40
CA GLY A 106 -0.49 5.56 10.69
C GLY A 106 0.04 6.97 10.95
N ASN A 107 1.03 7.08 11.84
CA ASN A 107 1.79 8.32 12.04
C ASN A 107 2.49 8.73 10.73
N GLY A 108 2.45 10.02 10.40
CA GLY A 108 3.03 10.54 9.15
C GLY A 108 2.23 10.22 7.88
N THR A 109 0.98 9.77 7.99
CA THR A 109 0.07 9.69 6.84
C THR A 109 -0.33 11.08 6.34
N THR A 110 -0.71 11.16 5.07
CA THR A 110 -1.17 12.38 4.39
C THR A 110 -2.54 12.11 3.76
N SER A 111 -3.28 13.16 3.38
CA SER A 111 -4.56 12.99 2.66
C SER A 111 -4.40 12.14 1.39
N ARG A 112 -3.26 12.31 0.69
CA ARG A 112 -2.92 11.50 -0.49
C ARG A 112 -2.68 10.02 -0.14
N LEU A 113 -1.97 9.73 0.94
CA LEU A 113 -1.75 8.34 1.38
C LEU A 113 -3.04 7.69 1.87
N LYS A 114 -3.92 8.42 2.55
CA LYS A 114 -5.26 7.93 2.94
C LYS A 114 -6.08 7.56 1.71
N GLN A 115 -6.13 8.42 0.70
CA GLN A 115 -6.81 8.16 -0.57
C GLN A 115 -6.27 6.90 -1.25
N LEU A 116 -4.95 6.82 -1.45
CA LEU A 116 -4.31 5.68 -2.08
C LEU A 116 -4.48 4.38 -1.27
N GLY A 117 -4.48 4.48 0.07
CA GLY A 117 -4.74 3.35 0.96
C GLY A 117 -6.15 2.79 0.79
N MET A 118 -7.14 3.67 0.59
CA MET A 118 -8.51 3.24 0.34
C MET A 118 -8.68 2.67 -1.08
N GLU A 119 -8.03 3.25 -2.09
CA GLU A 119 -7.95 2.67 -3.44
C GLU A 119 -7.32 1.27 -3.41
N PHE A 120 -6.24 1.09 -2.64
CA PHE A 120 -5.63 -0.22 -2.47
C PHE A 120 -6.55 -1.19 -1.71
N THR A 121 -7.37 -0.70 -0.79
CA THR A 121 -8.37 -1.53 -0.10
C THR A 121 -9.42 -2.06 -1.09
N VAL A 122 -9.89 -1.22 -2.02
CA VAL A 122 -10.73 -1.64 -3.16
C VAL A 122 -10.04 -2.71 -3.99
N TRP A 123 -8.75 -2.51 -4.32
CA TRP A 123 -7.96 -3.50 -5.06
C TRP A 123 -7.86 -4.85 -4.33
N VAL A 124 -7.55 -4.82 -3.03
CA VAL A 124 -7.46 -6.02 -2.18
C VAL A 124 -8.78 -6.77 -2.17
N PHE A 125 -9.90 -6.10 -1.93
CA PHE A 125 -11.21 -6.77 -1.94
C PHE A 125 -11.58 -7.33 -3.31
N LYS A 126 -11.14 -6.69 -4.40
CA LYS A 126 -11.36 -7.21 -5.75
C LYS A 126 -10.50 -8.44 -6.08
N HIS A 127 -9.25 -8.50 -5.62
CA HIS A 127 -8.26 -9.46 -6.12
C HIS A 127 -7.71 -10.47 -5.10
N ALA A 128 -7.92 -10.25 -3.80
CA ALA A 128 -7.48 -11.20 -2.78
C ALA A 128 -8.20 -12.56 -2.93
N ALA A 129 -7.49 -13.63 -2.63
CA ALA A 129 -8.04 -14.97 -2.50
C ALA A 129 -9.08 -15.00 -1.39
N ASN A 130 -10.12 -15.84 -1.54
CA ASN A 130 -11.22 -15.89 -0.58
C ASN A 130 -10.75 -16.24 0.84
N ASP A 131 -9.75 -17.10 0.99
CA ASP A 131 -9.24 -17.49 2.31
C ASP A 131 -8.49 -16.34 2.99
N GLN A 132 -7.74 -15.54 2.23
CA GLN A 132 -7.15 -14.30 2.75
C GLN A 132 -8.24 -13.30 3.12
N LEU A 133 -9.25 -13.13 2.26
CA LEU A 133 -10.34 -12.19 2.46
C LEU A 133 -11.17 -12.53 3.71
N LYS A 134 -11.41 -13.81 4.00
CA LYS A 134 -12.07 -14.26 5.24
C LYS A 134 -11.33 -13.80 6.50
N LEU A 135 -10.00 -13.80 6.47
CA LEU A 135 -9.17 -13.40 7.62
C LEU A 135 -9.16 -11.88 7.81
N ILE A 136 -9.01 -11.12 6.72
CA ILE A 136 -8.79 -9.66 6.81
C ILE A 136 -10.05 -8.82 6.60
N GLY A 137 -11.06 -9.35 5.90
CA GLY A 137 -12.28 -8.64 5.51
C GLY A 137 -13.01 -8.00 6.70
N PRO A 138 -13.34 -8.75 7.76
CA PRO A 138 -14.00 -8.18 8.95
C PRO A 138 -13.18 -7.07 9.62
N VAL A 139 -11.86 -7.25 9.68
CA VAL A 139 -10.94 -6.31 10.33
C VAL A 139 -10.85 -5.02 9.54
N ILE A 140 -10.68 -5.10 8.22
CA ILE A 140 -10.64 -3.93 7.32
C ILE A 140 -11.99 -3.22 7.33
N LEU A 141 -13.11 -3.95 7.27
CA LEU A 141 -14.46 -3.36 7.34
C LEU A 141 -14.65 -2.54 8.61
N SER A 142 -14.30 -3.09 9.77
CA SER A 142 -14.36 -2.35 11.05
C SER A 142 -13.51 -1.08 11.02
N GLY A 143 -12.33 -1.14 10.38
CA GLY A 143 -11.50 0.04 10.12
C GLY A 143 -12.19 1.08 9.24
N ILE A 144 -12.73 0.67 8.09
CA ILE A 144 -13.42 1.59 7.17
C ILE A 144 -14.58 2.29 7.88
N LEU A 145 -15.45 1.53 8.57
CA LEU A 145 -16.61 2.09 9.27
C LEU A 145 -16.20 3.12 10.33
N ARG A 146 -15.21 2.79 11.16
CA ARG A 146 -14.67 3.74 12.14
C ARG A 146 -14.09 5.00 11.50
N SER A 147 -13.42 4.86 10.35
CA SER A 147 -12.90 6.00 9.60
C SER A 147 -14.01 6.89 9.02
N LEU A 148 -15.16 6.32 8.65
CA LEU A 148 -16.31 7.06 8.15
C LEU A 148 -17.04 7.78 9.29
N ASP A 149 -17.26 7.11 10.42
CA ASP A 149 -17.92 7.66 11.61
C ASP A 149 -17.15 8.84 12.21
N GLY A 150 -15.81 8.75 12.20
CA GLY A 150 -14.94 9.82 12.70
C GLY A 150 -14.81 11.04 11.77
N SER A 151 -15.36 10.98 10.54
CA SER A 151 -15.27 12.09 9.58
C SER A 151 -16.35 13.15 9.86
N SER A 152 -16.02 14.20 10.61
CA SER A 152 -16.92 15.34 10.81
C SER A 152 -17.32 15.96 9.47
N THR A 153 -18.60 16.35 9.34
CA THR A 153 -19.19 16.98 8.14
C THR A 153 -18.55 18.31 7.72
N THR A 154 -17.60 18.82 8.51
CA THR A 154 -16.85 20.06 8.29
C THR A 154 -15.60 19.91 7.41
N GLU A 155 -15.09 18.70 7.15
CA GLU A 155 -13.94 18.51 6.24
C GLU A 155 -14.39 18.38 4.78
N ALA A 156 -14.84 19.49 4.20
CA ALA A 156 -15.29 19.60 2.80
C ALA A 156 -14.12 19.72 1.80
N ASP A 157 -13.00 19.04 2.05
CA ASP A 157 -11.88 19.04 1.11
C ASP A 157 -12.02 17.91 0.07
N SER A 158 -11.60 18.15 -1.16
CA SER A 158 -11.76 17.19 -2.28
C SER A 158 -11.21 15.80 -1.97
N SER A 159 -10.12 15.75 -1.22
CA SER A 159 -9.47 14.51 -0.77
C SER A 159 -10.35 13.67 0.17
N SER A 160 -11.16 14.31 1.03
CA SER A 160 -12.07 13.59 1.95
C SER A 160 -13.21 12.92 1.18
N ARG A 161 -13.67 13.55 0.09
CA ARG A 161 -14.68 12.99 -0.83
C ARG A 161 -14.16 11.75 -1.52
N ASP A 162 -12.95 11.80 -2.08
CA ASP A 162 -12.35 10.64 -2.76
C ASP A 162 -12.16 9.45 -1.81
N ILE A 163 -11.71 9.70 -0.58
CA ILE A 163 -11.59 8.66 0.45
C ILE A 163 -12.95 8.00 0.72
N LYS A 164 -14.02 8.80 0.86
CA LYS A 164 -15.39 8.27 1.07
C LYS A 164 -15.88 7.46 -0.12
N ILE A 165 -15.63 7.91 -1.35
CA ILE A 165 -16.00 7.16 -2.57
C ILE A 165 -15.35 5.78 -2.56
N PHE A 166 -14.04 5.71 -2.34
CA PHE A 166 -13.35 4.42 -2.29
C PHE A 166 -13.79 3.57 -1.09
N ALA A 167 -14.10 4.17 0.06
CA ALA A 167 -14.60 3.46 1.23
C ALA A 167 -15.94 2.76 0.94
N TYR A 168 -16.91 3.47 0.37
CA TYR A 168 -18.18 2.87 -0.01
C TYR A 168 -18.03 1.83 -1.12
N GLN A 169 -17.13 2.06 -2.08
CA GLN A 169 -16.82 1.07 -3.11
C GLN A 169 -16.22 -0.21 -2.51
N ALA A 170 -15.29 -0.08 -1.55
CA ALA A 170 -14.70 -1.21 -0.85
C ALA A 170 -15.77 -1.99 -0.08
N ILE A 171 -16.65 -1.31 0.66
CA ILE A 171 -17.76 -1.93 1.39
C ILE A 171 -18.66 -2.71 0.41
N GLY A 172 -19.07 -2.11 -0.71
CA GLY A 172 -19.92 -2.78 -1.70
C GLY A 172 -19.28 -4.02 -2.34
N LEU A 173 -17.98 -3.95 -2.64
CA LEU A 173 -17.22 -5.10 -3.15
C LEU A 173 -17.11 -6.21 -2.09
N LEU A 174 -16.85 -5.85 -0.84
CA LEU A 174 -16.78 -6.81 0.25
C LEU A 174 -18.13 -7.47 0.50
N ALA A 175 -19.23 -6.72 0.50
CA ALA A 175 -20.58 -7.25 0.63
C ALA A 175 -20.92 -8.26 -0.48
N THR A 176 -20.45 -8.00 -1.70
CA THR A 176 -20.63 -8.91 -2.83
C THR A 176 -19.83 -10.21 -2.66
N ARG A 177 -18.58 -10.12 -2.19
CA ARG A 177 -17.70 -11.29 -2.04
C ARG A 177 -17.86 -12.05 -0.72
N MET A 178 -18.37 -11.38 0.30
CA MET A 178 -18.57 -11.87 1.66
C MET A 178 -19.91 -11.36 2.22
N PRO A 179 -21.05 -11.82 1.68
CA PRO A 179 -22.37 -11.36 2.12
C PRO A 179 -22.64 -11.66 3.59
N ASN A 180 -22.08 -12.74 4.14
CA ASN A 180 -22.26 -13.14 5.54
C ASN A 180 -21.68 -12.15 6.58
N LEU A 181 -20.98 -11.10 6.14
CA LEU A 181 -20.47 -10.04 7.03
C LEU A 181 -21.46 -8.87 7.25
N PHE A 182 -22.58 -8.86 6.52
CA PHE A 182 -23.60 -7.80 6.51
C PHE A 182 -24.96 -8.38 6.87
#